data_AF-A0A945T7A6-F1
#
_entry.id   AF-A0A945T7A6-F1
#
_cell.length_a   1.000
_cell.length_b   1.000
_cell.length_c   1.000
_cell.angle_alpha   90.00
_cell.angle_beta   90.00
_cell.angle_gamma   90.00
#
_symmetry.space_group_name_H-M   'P 1'
#
loop_
_entity.id
_entity.type
_entity.pdbx_description
1 polymer ?
#
loop_
_entity_poly.entity_id
_entity_poly.type
_entity_poly.pdbx_seq_one_letter_code
_entity_poly.pdbx_strand_id
1 'polypeptide(L)'
;EVKDHDIWILNEEYHYYDYIASDQPLSKIWWDNDNLLFDDDIDDELSKILNNNYSENSEKRPDIALFHGEGSAVIVEFKAPGVSVDAYIGDLMEYAQLLAAKSNGKLKKFYGYLIGDQVNANRLTGYTRFPSGRGWFSTTGVVEHSSNERLGELYSEILFYDDVVDKAKKRLNVYKDRINLSLS
;
A
#
# COMPACT_ATOMS: atom_id res chain seq x y z
N GLU A 1 16.74 2.21 -13.75
CA GLU A 1 17.23 3.25 -12.84
C GLU A 1 16.30 3.21 -11.64
N VAL A 2 16.77 2.79 -10.47
CA VAL A 2 15.93 2.74 -9.26
C VAL A 2 15.81 4.18 -8.78
N LYS A 3 14.63 4.79 -8.94
CA LYS A 3 14.36 6.11 -8.35
C LYS A 3 14.35 5.95 -6.83
N ASP A 4 14.97 6.89 -6.12
CA ASP A 4 14.72 7.06 -4.69
C ASP A 4 13.22 7.33 -4.50
N HIS A 5 12.55 6.49 -3.70
CA HIS A 5 11.12 6.61 -3.42
C HIS A 5 10.88 6.71 -1.92
N ASP A 6 10.10 7.72 -1.53
CA ASP A 6 9.89 8.12 -0.13
C ASP A 6 9.02 7.17 0.70
N ILE A 7 8.67 5.97 0.20
CA ILE A 7 7.82 5.00 0.91
C ILE A 7 8.43 4.54 2.23
N TRP A 8 9.76 4.63 2.36
CA TRP A 8 10.47 4.43 3.61
C TRP A 8 9.99 5.33 4.76
N ILE A 9 9.34 6.44 4.44
CA ILE A 9 8.68 7.31 5.41
C ILE A 9 7.58 6.57 6.19
N LEU A 10 7.10 5.43 5.71
CA LEU A 10 6.12 4.61 6.42
C LEU A 10 6.81 3.59 7.33
N ASN A 11 7.77 2.84 6.77
CA ASN A 11 8.61 1.90 7.51
C ASN A 11 10.01 1.87 6.87
N GLU A 12 11.06 1.92 7.70
CA GLU A 12 12.45 1.95 7.25
C GLU A 12 12.90 0.64 6.60
N GLU A 13 12.28 -0.47 6.99
CA GLU A 13 12.50 -1.75 6.32
C GLU A 13 12.27 -1.60 4.82
N TYR A 14 11.36 -0.69 4.39
CA TYR A 14 10.98 -0.52 3.00
C TYR A 14 12.12 -0.08 2.06
N HIS A 15 13.26 0.35 2.59
CA HIS A 15 14.47 0.64 1.80
C HIS A 15 15.05 -0.59 1.09
N TYR A 16 14.78 -1.80 1.57
CA TYR A 16 15.47 -3.01 1.12
C TYR A 16 14.73 -3.77 0.02
N TYR A 17 13.66 -3.22 -0.57
CA TYR A 17 12.76 -3.98 -1.44
C TYR A 17 12.59 -3.41 -2.83
N ASP A 18 12.10 -4.29 -3.72
CA ASP A 18 11.78 -3.97 -5.09
C ASP A 18 10.50 -3.13 -5.13
N TYR A 19 10.66 -1.86 -5.50
CA TYR A 19 9.56 -0.91 -5.63
C TYR A 19 9.07 -0.84 -7.08
N ILE A 20 7.75 -0.91 -7.26
CA ILE A 20 7.11 -0.70 -8.56
C ILE A 20 6.31 0.60 -8.50
N ALA A 21 6.85 1.60 -9.19
CA ALA A 21 6.12 2.82 -9.49
C ALA A 21 4.95 2.51 -10.45
N SER A 22 3.93 3.36 -10.42
CA SER A 22 2.74 3.26 -11.27
C SER A 22 3.02 3.16 -12.78
N ASP A 23 4.19 3.59 -13.23
CA ASP A 23 4.62 3.62 -14.63
C ASP A 23 5.19 2.29 -15.15
N GLN A 24 5.52 1.33 -14.28
CA GLN A 24 5.98 0.00 -14.69
C GLN A 24 4.83 -1.02 -14.73
N PRO A 25 4.68 -1.78 -15.84
CA PRO A 25 3.68 -2.85 -15.94
C PRO A 25 3.94 -3.99 -14.93
N LEU A 26 2.91 -4.41 -14.22
CA LEU A 26 2.95 -5.55 -13.27
C LEU A 26 3.24 -6.87 -13.99
N SER A 27 2.70 -7.04 -15.20
CA SER A 27 2.89 -8.23 -16.05
C SER A 27 4.36 -8.52 -16.39
N LYS A 28 5.25 -7.56 -16.19
CA LYS A 28 6.69 -7.68 -16.49
C LYS A 28 7.58 -7.92 -15.28
N ILE A 29 6.98 -8.09 -14.10
CA ILE A 29 7.73 -8.30 -12.86
C ILE A 29 8.11 -9.77 -12.75
N TRP A 30 9.40 -10.01 -12.54
CA TRP A 30 9.95 -11.35 -12.32
C TRP A 30 9.91 -11.70 -10.84
N TRP A 31 9.52 -12.93 -10.53
CA TRP A 31 9.57 -13.48 -9.18
C TRP A 31 10.90 -14.17 -8.90
N ASP A 32 11.37 -14.94 -9.89
CA ASP A 32 12.66 -15.59 -9.93
C ASP A 32 13.21 -15.47 -11.36
N ASN A 33 14.34 -16.11 -11.65
CA ASN A 33 15.00 -15.98 -12.95
C ASN A 33 14.17 -16.48 -14.15
N ASP A 34 13.14 -17.31 -13.91
CA ASP A 34 12.43 -18.00 -14.99
C ASP A 34 10.91 -17.77 -14.97
N ASN A 35 10.35 -17.21 -13.90
CA ASN A 35 8.91 -17.01 -13.75
C ASN A 35 8.53 -15.56 -13.47
N LEU A 36 7.52 -15.08 -14.21
CA LEU A 36 6.82 -13.84 -13.88
C LEU A 36 6.05 -14.00 -12.56
N LEU A 37 5.93 -12.91 -11.82
CA LEU A 37 5.15 -12.87 -10.59
C LEU A 37 3.66 -12.96 -10.87
N PHE A 38 3.19 -12.16 -11.82
CA PHE A 38 1.79 -12.03 -12.17
C PHE A 38 1.45 -12.69 -13.50
N ASP A 39 0.17 -13.02 -13.67
CA ASP A 39 -0.41 -13.35 -14.97
C ASP A 39 -0.34 -12.14 -15.93
N ASP A 40 -0.43 -12.39 -17.23
CA ASP A 40 -0.20 -11.38 -18.28
C ASP A 40 -1.28 -10.29 -18.35
N ASP A 41 -2.50 -10.59 -17.90
CA ASP A 41 -3.66 -9.69 -17.92
C ASP A 41 -3.80 -8.79 -16.69
N ILE A 42 -2.88 -8.88 -15.72
CA ILE A 42 -2.92 -8.11 -14.46
C ILE A 42 -3.07 -6.60 -14.67
N ASP A 43 -2.35 -6.03 -15.64
CA ASP A 43 -2.34 -4.59 -15.90
C ASP A 43 -3.69 -4.12 -16.48
N ASP A 44 -4.32 -4.95 -17.30
CA ASP A 44 -5.64 -4.68 -17.89
C ASP A 44 -6.73 -4.77 -16.81
N GLU A 45 -6.66 -5.75 -15.91
CA GLU A 45 -7.59 -5.87 -14.79
C GLU A 45 -7.44 -4.73 -13.78
N LEU A 46 -6.21 -4.34 -13.46
CA LEU A 46 -5.96 -3.18 -12.59
C LEU A 46 -6.53 -1.90 -13.21
N SER A 47 -6.34 -1.73 -14.52
CA SER A 47 -6.90 -0.58 -15.25
C SER A 47 -8.43 -0.56 -15.20
N LYS A 48 -9.10 -1.71 -15.24
CA LYS A 48 -10.56 -1.79 -15.08
C LYS A 48 -11.02 -1.36 -13.69
N ILE A 49 -10.32 -1.80 -12.64
CA ILE A 49 -10.60 -1.38 -11.26
C ILE A 49 -10.49 0.14 -11.14
N LEU A 50 -9.40 0.71 -11.64
CA LEU A 50 -9.17 2.15 -11.62
C LEU A 50 -10.28 2.91 -12.38
N ASN A 51 -10.64 2.46 -13.59
CA ASN A 51 -11.69 3.11 -14.37
C ASN A 51 -13.10 2.99 -13.75
N ASN A 52 -13.36 1.94 -12.98
CA ASN A 52 -14.64 1.78 -12.29
C ASN A 52 -14.74 2.67 -11.05
N ASN A 53 -13.63 2.85 -10.33
CA ASN A 53 -13.58 3.59 -9.07
C ASN A 53 -13.39 5.10 -9.29
N TYR A 54 -12.87 5.50 -10.45
CA TYR A 54 -12.51 6.88 -10.77
C TYR A 54 -13.15 7.35 -12.08
N SER A 55 -13.82 8.51 -12.06
CA SER A 55 -14.15 9.24 -13.30
C SER A 55 -12.88 9.86 -13.91
N GLU A 56 -12.88 10.11 -15.23
CA GLU A 56 -11.76 10.46 -16.17
C GLU A 56 -10.61 11.39 -15.69
N ASN A 57 -10.63 11.97 -14.48
CA ASN A 57 -9.64 12.93 -13.97
C ASN A 57 -8.84 12.47 -12.74
N SER A 58 -8.93 11.21 -12.30
CA SER A 58 -8.15 10.70 -11.16
C SER A 58 -7.49 9.35 -11.40
N GLU A 59 -6.93 9.17 -12.60
CA GLU A 59 -6.22 7.98 -13.11
C GLU A 59 -4.88 7.67 -12.40
N LYS A 60 -4.74 7.99 -11.11
CA LYS A 60 -3.51 7.69 -10.38
C LYS A 60 -3.63 6.32 -9.76
N ARG A 61 -2.95 5.36 -10.41
CA ARG A 61 -2.70 4.02 -9.87
C ARG A 61 -1.98 4.14 -8.50
N PRO A 62 -2.33 3.31 -7.51
CA PRO A 62 -1.62 3.26 -6.24
C PRO A 62 -0.14 2.91 -6.43
N ASP A 63 0.69 3.35 -5.49
CA ASP A 63 2.09 2.93 -5.43
C ASP A 63 2.17 1.52 -4.82
N ILE A 64 2.91 0.60 -5.46
CA ILE A 64 2.99 -0.80 -5.03
C ILE A 64 4.46 -1.19 -4.83
N ALA A 65 4.81 -1.61 -3.63
CA ALA A 65 6.13 -2.20 -3.35
C ALA A 65 5.99 -3.71 -3.13
N LEU A 66 6.91 -4.51 -3.67
CA LEU A 66 6.85 -5.96 -3.63
C LEU A 66 8.02 -6.55 -2.85
N PHE A 67 7.71 -7.56 -2.06
CA PHE A 67 8.61 -8.15 -1.07
C PHE A 67 8.75 -9.63 -1.40
N HIS A 68 9.55 -9.92 -2.43
CA HIS A 68 9.68 -11.26 -2.99
C HIS A 68 10.06 -12.31 -1.93
N GLY A 69 11.00 -12.00 -1.02
CA GLY A 69 11.42 -12.92 0.04
C GLY A 69 10.35 -13.23 1.08
N GLU A 70 9.34 -12.37 1.24
CA GLU A 70 8.32 -12.50 2.30
C GLU A 70 6.94 -12.90 1.78
N GLY A 71 6.76 -12.93 0.45
CA GLY A 71 5.45 -13.14 -0.17
C GLY A 71 4.46 -12.04 0.19
N SER A 72 4.94 -10.80 0.27
CA SER A 72 4.15 -9.65 0.68
C SER A 72 4.20 -8.48 -0.31
N ALA A 73 3.19 -7.62 -0.24
CA ALA A 73 3.11 -6.40 -1.02
C ALA A 73 2.65 -5.24 -0.13
N VAL A 74 3.21 -4.06 -0.34
CA VAL A 74 2.73 -2.81 0.25
C VAL A 74 1.99 -2.04 -0.83
N ILE A 75 0.79 -1.55 -0.50
CA ILE A 75 -0.04 -0.73 -1.37
C ILE A 75 -0.20 0.63 -0.67
N VAL A 76 0.18 1.72 -1.32
CA VAL A 76 0.08 3.08 -0.77
C VAL A 76 -0.81 3.92 -1.67
N GLU A 77 -1.80 4.54 -1.05
CA GLU A 77 -2.78 5.39 -1.72
C GLU A 77 -2.82 6.76 -1.03
N PHE A 78 -2.38 7.79 -1.75
CA PHE A 78 -2.41 9.18 -1.29
C PHE A 78 -3.67 9.89 -1.78
N LYS A 79 -4.41 10.52 -0.86
CA LYS A 79 -5.62 11.28 -1.20
C LYS A 79 -5.39 12.78 -1.09
N ALA A 80 -5.80 13.50 -2.14
CA ALA A 80 -5.70 14.94 -2.20
C ALA A 80 -6.37 15.61 -0.98
N PRO A 81 -5.89 16.77 -0.51
CA PRO A 81 -6.50 17.47 0.62
C PRO A 81 -8.01 17.68 0.44
N GLY A 82 -8.77 17.42 1.50
CA GLY A 82 -10.23 17.51 1.50
C GLY A 82 -10.95 16.26 0.98
N VAL A 83 -10.22 15.26 0.47
CA VAL A 83 -10.79 13.99 0.03
C VAL A 83 -10.83 13.01 1.20
N SER A 84 -12.03 12.49 1.51
CA SER A 84 -12.24 11.59 2.65
C SER A 84 -11.74 10.18 2.34
N VAL A 85 -10.78 9.69 3.13
CA VAL A 85 -10.11 8.39 2.89
C VAL A 85 -11.01 7.18 3.10
N ASP A 86 -12.06 7.28 3.92
CA ASP A 86 -13.02 6.20 4.18
C ASP A 86 -13.81 5.76 2.93
N ALA A 87 -13.89 6.62 1.91
CA ALA A 87 -14.52 6.26 0.64
C ALA A 87 -13.70 5.23 -0.16
N TYR A 88 -12.41 5.04 0.17
CA TYR A 88 -11.44 4.26 -0.61
C TYR A 88 -10.93 3.03 0.13
N ILE A 89 -11.57 2.65 1.24
CA ILE A 89 -11.29 1.40 1.95
C ILE A 89 -11.58 0.19 1.06
N GLY A 90 -12.62 0.29 0.22
CA GLY A 90 -12.98 -0.74 -0.76
C GLY A 90 -11.89 -0.95 -1.79
N ASP A 91 -11.40 0.12 -2.41
CA ASP A 91 -10.32 0.09 -3.40
C ASP A 91 -9.10 -0.68 -2.91
N LEU A 92 -8.70 -0.45 -1.65
CA LEU A 92 -7.55 -1.13 -1.06
C LEU A 92 -7.73 -2.66 -0.99
N MET A 93 -8.96 -3.12 -0.72
CA MET A 93 -9.30 -4.54 -0.74
C MET A 93 -9.31 -5.08 -2.17
N GLU A 94 -9.85 -4.34 -3.13
CA GLU A 94 -9.86 -4.74 -4.55
C GLU A 94 -8.44 -4.89 -5.10
N TYR A 95 -7.54 -3.96 -4.78
CA TYR A 95 -6.12 -4.07 -5.13
C TYR A 95 -5.47 -5.30 -4.50
N ALA A 96 -5.68 -5.54 -3.21
CA ALA A 96 -5.12 -6.70 -2.52
C ALA A 96 -5.64 -8.03 -3.08
N GLN A 97 -6.93 -8.11 -3.41
CA GLN A 97 -7.54 -9.31 -4.01
C GLN A 97 -6.99 -9.55 -5.42
N LEU A 98 -6.91 -8.53 -6.26
CA LEU A 98 -6.35 -8.66 -7.61
C LEU A 98 -4.89 -9.13 -7.56
N LEU A 99 -4.05 -8.49 -6.74
CA LEU A 99 -2.65 -8.87 -6.59
C LEU A 99 -2.51 -10.31 -6.08
N ALA A 100 -3.34 -10.72 -5.10
CA ALA A 100 -3.33 -12.08 -4.58
C ALA A 100 -3.69 -13.10 -5.66
N ALA A 101 -4.81 -12.88 -6.36
CA ALA A 101 -5.34 -13.79 -7.37
C ALA A 101 -4.35 -13.99 -8.53
N LYS A 102 -3.76 -12.89 -9.03
CA LYS A 102 -2.86 -12.91 -10.18
C LYS A 102 -1.43 -13.30 -9.85
N SER A 103 -1.04 -13.31 -8.57
CA SER A 103 0.31 -13.68 -8.15
C SER A 103 0.57 -15.20 -8.14
N ASN A 104 -0.39 -16.03 -8.57
CA ASN A 104 -0.29 -17.49 -8.52
C ASN A 104 0.05 -18.02 -7.10
N GLY A 105 -0.50 -17.37 -6.07
CA GLY A 105 -0.29 -17.73 -4.66
C GLY A 105 1.06 -17.32 -4.08
N LYS A 106 1.89 -16.57 -4.82
CA LYS A 106 3.19 -16.05 -4.35
C LYS A 106 3.04 -14.93 -3.34
N LEU A 107 1.99 -14.10 -3.48
CA LEU A 107 1.67 -13.02 -2.53
C LEU A 107 0.49 -13.42 -1.65
N LYS A 108 0.67 -13.34 -0.33
CA LYS A 108 -0.38 -13.68 0.65
C LYS A 108 -0.55 -12.63 1.76
N LYS A 109 0.36 -11.68 1.87
CA LYS A 109 0.33 -10.63 2.89
C LYS A 109 0.32 -9.27 2.21
N PHE A 110 -0.66 -8.44 2.55
CA PHE A 110 -0.82 -7.12 1.96
C PHE A 110 -0.80 -6.08 3.06
N TYR A 111 0.03 -5.06 2.92
CA TYR A 111 0.12 -3.92 3.82
C TYR A 111 -0.40 -2.69 3.09
N GLY A 112 -1.62 -2.28 3.41
CA GLY A 112 -2.30 -1.20 2.71
C GLY A 112 -2.31 0.08 3.53
N TYR A 113 -1.90 1.19 2.93
CA TYR A 113 -1.86 2.51 3.55
C TYR A 113 -2.78 3.48 2.80
N LEU A 114 -3.83 3.94 3.46
CA LEU A 114 -4.63 5.08 3.01
C LEU A 114 -4.15 6.34 3.73
N ILE A 115 -3.63 7.31 2.99
CA ILE A 115 -3.01 8.51 3.56
C ILE A 115 -3.75 9.75 3.07
N GLY A 116 -4.30 10.54 4.00
CA GLY A 116 -5.07 11.74 3.68
C GLY A 116 -5.16 12.74 4.84
N ASP A 117 -6.12 13.65 4.78
CA ASP A 117 -6.39 14.64 5.83
C ASP A 117 -7.82 14.55 6.42
N GLN A 118 -8.76 13.93 5.70
CA GLN A 118 -10.16 13.77 6.10
C GLN A 118 -10.55 12.29 6.24
N VAL A 119 -11.37 12.00 7.25
CA VAL A 119 -11.99 10.68 7.42
C VAL A 119 -13.30 10.81 8.20
N ASN A 120 -14.33 10.09 7.75
CA ASN A 120 -15.53 9.89 8.53
C ASN A 120 -15.38 8.66 9.42
N ALA A 121 -15.00 8.87 10.69
CA ALA A 121 -14.79 7.79 11.66
C ALA A 121 -16.01 6.87 11.84
N ASN A 122 -17.23 7.36 11.62
CA ASN A 122 -18.45 6.54 11.71
C ASN A 122 -18.55 5.48 10.60
N ARG A 123 -17.78 5.62 9.51
CA ARG A 123 -17.74 4.66 8.39
C ARG A 123 -16.64 3.62 8.54
N LEU A 124 -15.83 3.70 9.60
CA LEU A 124 -14.67 2.82 9.84
C LEU A 124 -15.06 1.51 10.54
N THR A 125 -16.01 0.77 9.97
CA THR A 125 -16.39 -0.55 10.50
C THR A 125 -15.22 -1.53 10.42
N GLY A 126 -14.91 -2.23 11.52
CA GLY A 126 -13.81 -3.20 11.59
C GLY A 126 -12.42 -2.59 11.83
N TYR A 127 -12.31 -1.26 11.87
CA TYR A 127 -11.07 -0.57 12.19
C TYR A 127 -10.96 -0.23 13.68
N THR A 128 -9.75 -0.36 14.20
CA THR A 128 -9.37 0.02 15.55
C THR A 128 -8.51 1.27 15.50
N ARG A 129 -8.81 2.27 16.35
CA ARG A 129 -7.99 3.48 16.44
C ARG A 129 -6.63 3.15 17.06
N PHE A 130 -5.55 3.73 16.55
CA PHE A 130 -4.25 3.58 17.20
C PHE A 130 -4.27 4.14 18.63
N PRO A 131 -3.51 3.55 19.57
CA PRO A 131 -3.37 4.09 20.93
C PRO A 131 -2.72 5.48 20.95
N SER A 132 -1.95 5.82 19.92
CA SER A 132 -1.30 7.11 19.76
C SER A 132 -1.48 7.63 18.33
N GLY A 133 -1.57 8.96 18.19
CA GLY A 133 -1.87 9.60 16.92
C GLY A 133 -3.37 9.58 16.58
N ARG A 134 -3.68 9.93 15.34
CA ARG A 134 -5.06 10.04 14.86
C ARG A 134 -5.52 8.84 14.06
N GLY A 135 -4.60 8.03 13.53
CA GLY A 135 -4.91 6.96 12.58
C GLY A 135 -5.66 5.75 13.14
N TRP A 136 -6.00 4.83 12.24
CA TRP A 136 -6.69 3.57 12.52
C TRP A 136 -6.01 2.42 11.79
N PHE A 137 -6.27 1.20 12.23
CA PHE A 137 -5.81 -0.01 11.57
C PHE A 137 -6.90 -1.09 11.55
N SER A 138 -6.85 -1.98 10.57
CA SER A 138 -7.65 -3.21 10.55
C SER A 138 -6.88 -4.37 9.93
N THR A 139 -7.29 -5.59 10.25
CA THR A 139 -6.81 -6.80 9.58
C THR A 139 -8.01 -7.56 9.06
N THR A 140 -8.04 -7.79 7.74
CA THR A 140 -9.15 -8.47 7.07
C THR A 140 -8.59 -9.55 6.14
N GLY A 141 -9.28 -10.69 6.04
CA GLY A 141 -8.91 -11.74 5.09
C GLY A 141 -9.17 -11.28 3.65
N VAL A 142 -8.20 -11.50 2.77
CA VAL A 142 -8.38 -11.36 1.32
C VAL A 142 -9.00 -12.65 0.80
N VAL A 143 -10.19 -12.56 0.22
CA VAL A 143 -10.97 -13.71 -0.25
C VAL A 143 -11.38 -13.54 -1.69
N GLU A 144 -11.37 -14.64 -2.44
CA GLU A 144 -11.96 -14.72 -3.76
C GLU A 144 -13.48 -14.87 -3.60
N HIS A 145 -14.25 -13.86 -4.01
CA HIS A 145 -15.70 -13.83 -3.74
C HIS A 145 -16.47 -14.91 -4.51
N SER A 146 -15.95 -15.37 -5.65
CA SER A 146 -16.60 -16.41 -6.46
C SER A 146 -16.47 -17.81 -5.84
N SER A 147 -15.32 -18.11 -5.22
CA SER A 147 -15.01 -19.44 -4.66
C SER A 147 -15.03 -19.49 -3.12
N ASN A 148 -15.10 -18.33 -2.45
CA ASN A 148 -14.82 -18.15 -1.02
C ASN A 148 -13.43 -18.66 -0.58
N GLU A 149 -12.51 -18.82 -1.52
CA GLU A 149 -11.15 -19.20 -1.20
C GLU A 149 -10.43 -18.05 -0.50
N ARG A 150 -9.68 -18.37 0.56
CA ARG A 150 -8.85 -17.38 1.24
C ARG A 150 -7.50 -17.27 0.53
N LEU A 151 -7.28 -16.13 -0.11
CA LEU A 151 -6.05 -15.84 -0.86
C LEU A 151 -4.95 -15.25 0.04
N GLY A 152 -5.32 -14.52 1.10
CA GLY A 152 -4.35 -13.88 1.97
C GLY A 152 -4.94 -13.05 3.10
N GLU A 153 -4.17 -12.07 3.57
CA GLU A 153 -4.54 -11.12 4.61
C GLU A 153 -4.11 -9.69 4.23
N LEU A 154 -5.03 -8.74 4.41
CA LEU A 154 -4.80 -7.32 4.27
C LEU A 154 -4.70 -6.69 5.67
N TYR A 155 -3.52 -6.18 5.98
CA TYR A 155 -3.23 -5.29 7.10
C TYR A 155 -3.36 -3.87 6.57
N SER A 156 -4.39 -3.15 7.01
CA SER A 156 -4.69 -1.80 6.50
C SER A 156 -4.49 -0.76 7.58
N GLU A 157 -3.89 0.37 7.22
CA GLU A 157 -3.75 1.54 8.07
C GLU A 157 -4.30 2.78 7.38
N ILE A 158 -5.05 3.57 8.15
CA ILE A 158 -5.45 4.93 7.77
C ILE A 158 -4.55 5.89 8.53
N LEU A 159 -3.77 6.68 7.80
CA LEU A 159 -2.78 7.61 8.33
C LEU A 159 -3.09 9.03 7.86
N PHE A 160 -2.61 10.01 8.63
CA PHE A 160 -2.73 11.43 8.30
C PHE A 160 -1.39 12.03 7.90
N TYR A 161 -1.39 12.94 6.94
CA TYR A 161 -0.17 13.61 6.45
C TYR A 161 0.69 14.17 7.58
N ASP A 162 0.11 14.97 8.49
CA ASP A 162 0.89 15.56 9.59
C ASP A 162 1.47 14.50 10.51
N ASP A 163 0.71 13.43 10.79
CA ASP A 163 1.14 12.35 11.67
C ASP A 163 2.31 11.58 11.05
N VAL A 164 2.29 11.35 9.73
CA VAL A 164 3.38 10.70 8.98
C VAL A 164 4.64 11.56 9.01
N VAL A 165 4.50 12.85 8.68
CA VAL A 165 5.62 13.80 8.67
C VAL A 165 6.22 13.98 10.05
N ASP A 166 5.40 14.10 11.10
CA ASP A 166 5.87 14.24 12.48
C ASP A 166 6.59 12.99 12.97
N LYS A 167 6.08 11.79 12.64
CA LYS A 167 6.77 10.52 12.94
C LYS A 167 8.11 10.42 12.22
N ALA A 168 8.19 10.83 10.94
CA ALA A 168 9.43 10.83 10.18
C ALA A 168 10.48 11.79 10.76
N LYS A 169 10.07 13.03 11.09
CA LYS A 169 10.95 14.01 11.76
C LYS A 169 11.47 13.50 13.10
N LYS A 170 10.60 12.91 13.92
CA LYS A 170 11.00 12.31 15.21
C LYS A 170 12.02 11.20 15.04
N ARG A 171 11.81 10.28 14.09
CA ARG A 171 12.78 9.21 13.76
C ARG A 171 14.11 9.80 13.32
N LEU A 172 14.11 10.74 12.39
CA LEU A 172 15.33 11.38 11.91
C LEU A 172 16.11 12.06 13.05
N ASN A 173 15.43 12.74 13.97
CA ASN A 173 16.07 13.34 15.14
C ASN A 173 16.70 12.29 16.05
N VAL A 174 15.98 11.21 16.36
CA VAL A 174 16.53 10.09 17.16
C VAL A 174 17.76 9.48 16.49
N TYR A 175 17.75 9.33 15.16
CA TYR A 175 18.93 8.86 14.43
C TYR A 175 20.10 9.84 14.55
N LYS A 176 19.88 11.13 14.29
CA LYS A 176 20.94 12.15 14.44
C LYS A 176 21.57 12.12 15.83
N ASP A 177 20.74 12.05 16.87
CA ASP A 177 21.17 12.00 18.26
C ASP A 177 22.00 10.73 18.56
N ARG A 178 21.58 9.57 18.05
CA ARG A 178 22.28 8.29 18.27
C ARG A 178 23.59 8.16 17.52
N ILE A 179 23.68 8.74 16.32
CA ILE A 179 24.87 8.63 15.46
C ILE A 179 25.87 9.77 15.76
N ASN A 180 25.56 10.67 16.71
CA ASN A 180 26.38 11.82 17.08
C ASN A 180 26.73 12.73 15.88
N LEU A 181 25.84 12.77 14.88
CA LEU A 181 26.00 13.60 13.69
C LEU A 181 25.59 15.04 14.04
N SER A 182 26.52 15.84 14.58
CA SER A 182 26.38 17.29 14.53
C SER A 182 26.61 17.73 13.09
N LEU A 183 25.53 17.84 12.31
CA LEU A 183 25.57 18.59 11.06
C LEU A 183 25.94 20.04 11.43
N SER A 184 27.15 20.43 11.02
CA SER A 184 27.67 21.80 11.12
C SER A 184 27.24 22.62 9.91
#